data_AF-A0A661TJU7-F1
#
_entry.id   AF-A0A661TJU7-F1
#
_cell.length_a   1.000
_cell.length_b   1.000
_cell.length_c   1.000
_cell.angle_alpha   90.00
_cell.angle_beta   90.00
_cell.angle_gamma   90.00
#
_symmetry.space_group_name_H-M   'P 1'
#
loop_
_entity.id
_entity.type
_entity.pdbx_description
1 polymer ?
#
loop_
_entity_poly.entity_id
_entity_poly.type
_entity_poly.pdbx_seq_one_letter_code
_entity_poly.pdbx_strand_id
1 'polypeptide(L)'
;MKEKNFQQEFRNKNAIPGVFELKLCKSTSLPFSNIAPHQLKALSDAGSDAGLYHKLTDQPVSFQQDRQNIQEQKKQQRFTRPAPFDCFFLKNIPAYLVVMFYTPRKKKNVYYIAIDSLLEMIEHAGRKSMTESMAQRYASHTDNYLKKRSLFRC
;
A
#
# COMPACT_ATOMS: atom_id res chain seq x y z
N MET A 1 -11.75 -9.53 3.64
CA MET A 1 -10.33 -9.65 3.25
C MET A 1 -9.48 -8.95 4.31
N LYS A 2 -8.29 -9.48 4.63
CA LYS A 2 -7.30 -8.80 5.48
C LYS A 2 -6.37 -7.95 4.61
N GLU A 3 -5.81 -6.88 5.15
CA GLU A 3 -4.92 -5.96 4.42
C GLU A 3 -3.65 -6.66 3.93
N LYS A 4 -3.05 -7.54 4.73
CA LYS A 4 -1.92 -8.39 4.30
C LYS A 4 -2.23 -9.19 3.03
N ASN A 5 -3.46 -9.70 2.89
CA ASN A 5 -3.87 -10.43 1.68
C ASN A 5 -4.03 -9.47 0.49
N PHE A 6 -4.48 -8.24 0.72
CA PHE A 6 -4.55 -7.21 -0.31
C PHE A 6 -3.13 -6.87 -0.80
N GLN A 7 -2.20 -6.58 0.11
CA GLN A 7 -0.80 -6.29 -0.22
C GLN A 7 -0.11 -7.43 -1.00
N GLN A 8 -0.28 -8.68 -0.55
CA GLN A 8 0.30 -9.84 -1.22
C GLN A 8 -0.23 -10.02 -2.64
N GLU A 9 -1.54 -9.86 -2.84
CA GLU A 9 -2.17 -9.96 -4.15
C GLU A 9 -1.76 -8.79 -5.05
N PHE A 10 -1.64 -7.58 -4.50
CA PHE A 10 -1.22 -6.39 -5.25
C PHE A 10 0.19 -6.58 -5.78
N ARG A 11 1.11 -7.06 -4.94
CA ARG A 11 2.48 -7.41 -5.35
C ARG A 11 2.52 -8.38 -6.54
N ASN A 12 1.63 -9.36 -6.58
CA ASN A 12 1.65 -10.41 -7.60
C ASN A 12 1.01 -9.98 -8.93
N LYS A 13 0.13 -8.97 -8.92
CA LYS A 13 -0.71 -8.61 -10.07
C LYS A 13 -0.46 -7.21 -10.63
N ASN A 14 0.08 -6.30 -9.81
CA ASN A 14 0.29 -4.93 -10.20
C ASN A 14 1.36 -4.86 -11.31
N ALA A 15 0.97 -4.36 -12.47
CA ALA A 15 1.87 -4.12 -13.61
C ALA A 15 2.23 -2.63 -13.76
N ILE A 16 1.58 -1.75 -12.97
CA ILE A 16 1.82 -0.31 -13.04
C ILE A 16 3.11 0.00 -12.27
N PRO A 17 4.10 0.69 -12.86
CA PRO A 17 5.28 1.14 -12.15
C PRO A 17 4.94 2.36 -11.27
N GLY A 18 5.56 2.44 -10.09
CA GLY A 18 5.39 3.57 -9.19
C GLY A 18 5.69 3.26 -7.74
N VAL A 19 5.47 4.26 -6.89
CA VAL A 19 5.39 4.13 -5.44
C VAL A 19 3.92 4.15 -5.01
N PHE A 20 3.59 3.30 -4.04
CA PHE A 20 2.19 3.02 -3.68
C PHE A 20 2.00 3.06 -2.18
N GLU A 21 0.97 3.78 -1.73
CA GLU A 21 0.38 3.58 -0.41
C GLU A 21 -0.94 2.81 -0.59
N LEU A 22 -1.07 1.63 0.04
CA LEU A 22 -2.24 0.77 -0.11
C LEU A 22 -3.18 0.96 1.07
N LYS A 23 -4.48 1.19 0.79
CA LYS A 23 -5.52 1.23 1.84
C LYS A 23 -6.67 0.28 1.51
N LEU A 24 -7.04 -0.54 2.49
CA LEU A 24 -8.23 -1.38 2.44
C LEU A 24 -9.39 -0.71 3.21
N CYS A 25 -10.42 -0.27 2.49
CA CYS A 25 -11.61 0.32 3.10
C CYS A 25 -12.75 -0.71 3.15
N LYS A 26 -13.19 -1.11 4.34
CA LYS A 26 -14.36 -2.01 4.51
C LYS A 26 -15.69 -1.26 4.65
N SER A 27 -15.63 0.06 4.82
CA SER A 27 -16.75 0.99 4.91
C SER A 27 -17.06 1.63 3.56
N THR A 28 -18.11 2.44 3.51
CA THR A 28 -18.54 3.22 2.32
C THR A 28 -17.64 4.41 2.01
N SER A 29 -16.84 4.86 2.98
CA SER A 29 -15.85 5.94 2.82
C SER A 29 -14.58 5.68 3.62
N LEU A 30 -13.45 6.16 3.10
CA LEU A 30 -12.13 6.15 3.74
C LEU A 30 -11.85 7.54 4.36
N PRO A 31 -11.73 7.68 5.69
CA PRO A 31 -11.29 8.93 6.32
C PRO A 31 -9.92 9.36 5.79
N PHE A 32 -9.74 10.66 5.50
CA PHE A 32 -8.43 11.17 5.08
C PHE A 32 -7.37 11.01 6.17
N SER A 33 -7.80 11.05 7.44
CA SER A 33 -6.94 10.77 8.60
C SER A 33 -6.36 9.35 8.63
N ASN A 34 -6.90 8.40 7.85
CA ASN A 34 -6.30 7.07 7.72
C ASN A 34 -5.03 7.08 6.85
N ILE A 35 -4.74 8.18 6.16
CA ILE A 35 -3.51 8.41 5.42
C ILE A 35 -2.66 9.34 6.29
N ALA A 36 -1.56 8.82 6.83
CA ALA A 36 -0.75 9.61 7.74
C ALA A 36 -0.04 10.75 6.98
N PRO A 37 0.19 11.92 7.59
CA PRO A 37 0.80 13.06 6.90
C PRO A 37 2.17 12.74 6.28
N HIS A 38 2.98 11.90 6.94
CA HIS A 38 4.27 11.48 6.41
C HIS A 38 4.15 10.61 5.14
N GLN A 39 3.04 9.88 4.97
CA GLN A 39 2.77 9.08 3.78
C GLN A 39 2.46 9.99 2.58
N LEU A 40 1.63 11.02 2.80
CA LEU A 40 1.34 12.04 1.77
C LEU A 40 2.61 12.77 1.36
N LYS A 41 3.42 13.19 2.33
CA LYS A 41 4.71 13.84 2.07
C LYS A 41 5.65 12.94 1.27
N ALA A 42 5.81 11.68 1.68
CA ALA A 42 6.69 10.75 0.98
C ALA A 42 6.26 10.50 -0.48
N LEU A 43 4.96 10.32 -0.73
CA LEU A 43 4.44 10.17 -2.10
C LEU A 43 4.68 11.43 -2.94
N SER A 44 4.43 12.61 -2.36
CA SER A 44 4.65 13.89 -3.04
C SER A 44 6.13 14.13 -3.34
N ASP A 45 7.02 13.91 -2.37
CA ASP A 45 8.46 14.02 -2.54
C ASP A 45 8.98 13.10 -3.65
N ALA A 46 8.54 11.83 -3.67
CA ALA A 46 8.95 10.85 -4.68
C ALA A 46 8.49 11.19 -6.11
N GLY A 47 7.33 11.84 -6.25
CA GLY A 47 6.82 12.35 -7.52
C GLY A 47 7.44 13.67 -7.98
N SER A 48 8.16 14.36 -7.10
CA SER A 48 8.74 15.68 -7.35
C SER A 48 10.23 15.62 -7.72
N ASP A 49 10.76 16.78 -8.12
CA ASP A 49 12.19 16.98 -8.36
C ASP A 49 13.04 16.96 -7.08
N ALA A 50 12.44 17.14 -5.90
CA ALA A 50 13.17 17.02 -4.64
C ALA A 50 13.62 15.58 -4.38
N GLY A 51 12.78 14.61 -4.76
CA GLY A 51 12.99 13.19 -4.53
C GLY A 51 12.78 12.76 -3.08
N LEU A 52 12.70 11.44 -2.89
CA LEU A 52 12.53 10.77 -1.61
C LEU A 52 13.73 9.85 -1.34
N TYR A 53 14.46 10.14 -0.27
CA TYR A 53 15.45 9.22 0.28
C TYR A 53 14.79 8.24 1.26
N HIS A 54 15.01 6.94 1.04
CA HIS A 54 14.50 5.89 1.92
C HIS A 54 15.61 4.90 2.26
N LYS A 55 16.00 4.86 3.54
CA LYS A 55 16.95 3.86 4.05
C LYS A 55 16.22 2.56 4.38
N LEU A 56 16.78 1.44 3.94
CA LEU A 56 16.29 0.13 4.33
C LEU A 56 16.76 -0.20 5.73
N THR A 57 15.82 -0.63 6.57
CA THR A 57 16.12 -0.99 7.94
C THR A 57 16.51 -2.46 8.01
N ASP A 58 17.71 -2.74 8.52
CA ASP A 58 18.12 -4.08 8.93
C ASP A 58 17.47 -4.45 10.26
N GLN A 59 16.16 -4.74 10.23
CA GLN A 59 15.51 -5.22 11.43
C GLN A 59 15.94 -6.67 11.72
N PRO A 60 16.50 -6.96 12.91
CA PRO A 60 16.86 -8.32 13.27
C PRO A 60 15.61 -9.19 13.34
N VAL A 61 15.63 -10.36 12.69
CA VAL A 61 14.50 -11.30 12.73
C VAL A 61 14.54 -12.04 14.06
N SER A 62 13.68 -11.65 15.00
CA SER A 62 13.44 -12.44 16.21
C SER A 62 12.45 -13.55 15.92
N PHE A 63 12.90 -14.80 15.90
CA PHE A 63 12.02 -15.96 15.85
C PHE A 63 11.46 -16.20 17.25
N GLN A 64 10.18 -15.84 17.48
CA GLN A 64 9.44 -16.43 18.60
C GLN A 64 9.14 -17.88 18.19
N GLN A 65 9.88 -18.83 18.75
CA GLN A 65 9.43 -20.21 18.71
C GLN A 65 8.25 -20.32 19.65
N ASP A 66 7.07 -20.63 19.10
CA ASP A 66 5.90 -21.04 19.88
C ASP A 66 6.23 -22.37 20.57
N ARG A 67 6.92 -22.31 21.72
CA ARG A 67 7.15 -23.46 22.59
C ARG A 67 6.56 -23.15 23.96
N GLN A 68 5.55 -23.93 24.32
CA GLN A 68 4.80 -23.87 25.57
C GLN A 68 5.59 -24.29 26.82
N ASN A 69 6.92 -24.39 26.76
CA ASN A 69 7.73 -24.80 27.91
C ASN A 69 8.64 -23.65 28.36
N ILE A 70 8.21 -23.02 29.46
CA ILE A 70 8.83 -21.92 30.19
C ILE A 70 10.11 -22.44 30.86
N GLN A 71 11.19 -22.55 30.11
CA GLN A 71 12.55 -22.54 30.66
C GLN A 71 13.39 -21.62 29.77
N GLU A 72 14.16 -20.74 30.40
CA GLU A 72 14.88 -19.60 29.83
C GLU A 72 15.72 -19.95 28.59
N GLN A 73 15.10 -19.92 27.40
CA GLN A 73 15.84 -20.08 26.15
C GLN A 73 16.38 -18.72 25.70
N LYS A 74 17.72 -18.63 25.64
CA LYS A 74 18.43 -17.47 25.08
C LYS A 74 17.90 -17.18 23.68
N LYS A 75 17.39 -15.95 23.46
CA LYS A 75 16.93 -15.46 22.16
C LYS A 75 18.10 -15.54 21.16
N GLN A 76 18.11 -16.54 20.30
CA GLN A 76 19.06 -16.60 19.19
C GLN A 76 18.60 -15.58 18.13
N GLN A 77 19.30 -14.46 18.02
CA GLN A 77 19.14 -13.52 16.91
C GLN A 77 19.90 -14.08 15.71
N ARG A 78 19.20 -14.26 14.57
CA ARG A 78 19.85 -14.53 13.29
C ARG A 78 19.95 -13.21 12.53
N PHE A 79 21.13 -12.90 12.03
CA PHE A 79 21.31 -11.80 11.09
C PHE A 79 20.49 -12.08 9.82
N THR A 80 19.84 -11.05 9.31
CA THR A 80 19.13 -11.08 8.02
C THR A 80 20.11 -11.43 6.90
N ARG A 81 19.60 -12.03 5.82
CA ARG A 81 20.41 -12.14 4.59
C ARG A 81 20.85 -10.73 4.19
N PRO A 82 22.09 -10.55 3.69
CA PRO A 82 22.58 -9.24 3.28
C PRO A 82 21.61 -8.63 2.26
N ALA A 83 21.18 -7.40 2.53
CA ALA A 83 20.37 -6.64 1.58
C ALA A 83 21.24 -6.30 0.36
N PRO A 84 20.66 -6.29 -0.86
CA PRO A 84 21.41 -5.94 -2.07
C PRO A 84 21.86 -4.47 -2.11
N PHE A 85 21.27 -3.60 -1.28
CA PHE A 85 21.54 -2.17 -1.18
C PHE A 85 21.06 -1.65 0.19
N ASP A 86 21.60 -0.53 0.66
CA ASP A 86 21.25 0.08 1.96
C ASP A 86 20.10 1.08 1.88
N CYS A 87 19.88 1.68 0.71
CA CYS A 87 18.90 2.75 0.53
C CYS A 87 18.41 2.88 -0.91
N PHE A 88 17.34 3.65 -1.06
CA PHE A 88 16.80 4.11 -2.34
C PHE A 88 16.72 5.64 -2.35
N PHE A 89 16.94 6.23 -3.52
CA PHE A 89 16.58 7.60 -3.81
C PHE A 89 15.62 7.62 -5.00
N LEU A 90 14.36 7.98 -4.75
CA LEU A 90 13.28 7.94 -5.74
C LEU A 90 12.96 9.38 -6.16
N LYS A 91 13.08 9.69 -7.44
CA LYS A 91 12.82 11.04 -7.98
C LYS A 91 12.05 10.94 -9.29
N ASN A 92 11.06 11.81 -9.46
CA ASN A 92 10.19 11.84 -10.65
C ASN A 92 9.55 10.47 -10.96
N ILE A 93 9.17 9.73 -9.90
CA ILE A 93 8.51 8.43 -10.00
C ILE A 93 7.00 8.61 -9.79
N PRO A 94 6.13 8.02 -10.64
CA PRO A 94 4.69 8.07 -10.41
C PRO A 94 4.31 7.55 -9.01
N ALA A 95 3.53 8.35 -8.28
CA ALA A 95 3.15 8.08 -6.91
C ALA A 95 1.64 8.02 -6.75
N TYR A 96 1.14 6.96 -6.12
CA TYR A 96 -0.29 6.68 -6.04
C TYR A 96 -0.74 6.30 -4.63
N LEU A 97 -1.93 6.77 -4.26
CA LEU A 97 -2.76 6.12 -3.26
C LEU A 97 -3.61 5.05 -3.96
N VAL A 98 -3.46 3.80 -3.54
CA VAL A 98 -4.21 2.66 -4.08
C VAL A 98 -5.25 2.23 -3.06
N VAL A 99 -6.53 2.48 -3.37
CA VAL A 99 -7.64 2.17 -2.45
C VAL A 99 -8.53 1.06 -3.00
N MET A 100 -8.83 0.08 -2.16
CA MET A 100 -9.87 -0.92 -2.44
C MET A 100 -11.04 -0.74 -1.47
N PHE A 101 -12.23 -0.45 -2.02
CA PHE A 101 -13.49 -0.48 -1.28
C PHE A 101 -14.04 -1.92 -1.28
N TYR A 102 -13.87 -2.60 -0.15
CA TYR A 102 -14.23 -4.01 0.00
C TYR A 102 -15.64 -4.18 0.57
N THR A 103 -16.57 -4.57 -0.31
CA THR A 103 -17.86 -5.13 0.09
C THR A 103 -17.87 -6.64 -0.17
N PRO A 104 -18.20 -7.49 0.82
CA PRO A 104 -18.31 -8.93 0.62
C PRO A 104 -19.22 -9.29 -0.56
N ARG A 105 -18.81 -10.27 -1.38
CA ARG A 105 -19.56 -10.80 -2.54
C ARG A 105 -19.83 -9.80 -3.67
N LYS A 106 -19.29 -8.57 -3.61
CA LYS A 106 -19.32 -7.62 -4.73
C LYS A 106 -18.01 -7.64 -5.50
N LYS A 107 -18.04 -7.04 -6.70
CA LYS A 107 -16.83 -6.74 -7.48
C LYS A 107 -15.90 -5.89 -6.62
N LYS A 108 -14.62 -6.24 -6.63
CA LYS A 108 -13.57 -5.53 -5.90
C LYS A 108 -12.88 -4.61 -6.89
N ASN A 109 -13.22 -3.33 -6.86
CA ASN A 109 -12.52 -2.35 -7.67
C ASN A 109 -11.36 -1.78 -6.87
N VAL A 110 -10.25 -1.56 -7.54
CA VAL A 110 -9.06 -0.91 -6.99
C VAL A 110 -8.83 0.37 -7.78
N TYR A 111 -8.74 1.48 -7.05
CA TYR A 111 -8.61 2.82 -7.60
C TYR A 111 -7.19 3.32 -7.36
N TYR A 112 -6.51 3.70 -8.43
CA TYR A 112 -5.18 4.31 -8.38
C TYR A 112 -5.36 5.82 -8.51
N ILE A 113 -5.12 6.54 -7.43
CA ILE A 113 -5.27 7.99 -7.36
C ILE A 113 -3.87 8.58 -7.31
N ALA A 114 -3.49 9.35 -8.33
CA ALA A 114 -2.21 10.05 -8.36
C ALA A 114 -2.11 11.01 -7.17
N ILE A 115 -0.91 11.21 -6.63
CA ILE A 115 -0.73 12.04 -5.43
C ILE A 115 -1.27 13.47 -5.61
N ASP A 116 -1.06 14.08 -6.77
CA ASP A 116 -1.54 15.45 -7.05
C ASP A 116 -3.08 15.50 -7.05
N SER A 117 -3.73 14.54 -7.72
CA SER A 117 -5.19 14.40 -7.73
C SER A 117 -5.76 14.12 -6.34
N LEU A 118 -5.03 13.41 -5.48
CA LEU A 118 -5.42 13.18 -4.09
C LEU A 118 -5.37 14.47 -3.27
N LEU A 119 -4.32 15.28 -3.43
CA LEU A 119 -4.19 16.56 -2.73
C LEU A 119 -5.29 17.53 -3.15
N GLU A 120 -5.53 17.66 -4.46
CA GLU A 120 -6.65 18.43 -5.02
C GLU A 120 -7.99 17.97 -4.45
N MET A 121 -8.22 16.65 -4.41
CA MET A 121 -9.43 16.09 -3.83
C MET A 121 -9.57 16.43 -2.34
N ILE A 122 -8.51 16.37 -1.54
CA ILE A 122 -8.56 16.71 -0.11
C ILE A 122 -8.93 18.17 0.09
N GLU A 123 -8.37 19.07 -0.72
CA GLU A 123 -8.63 20.51 -0.65
C GLU A 123 -10.09 20.85 -1.01
N HIS A 124 -10.66 20.17 -2.01
CA HIS A 124 -11.98 20.51 -2.54
C HIS A 124 -13.13 19.59 -2.09
N ALA A 125 -12.87 18.52 -1.34
CA ALA A 125 -13.89 17.54 -0.97
C ALA A 125 -15.06 18.11 -0.15
N GLY A 126 -14.85 19.17 0.63
CA GLY A 126 -15.85 19.70 1.58
C GLY A 126 -16.21 18.73 2.72
N ARG A 127 -15.50 17.60 2.86
CA ARG A 127 -15.74 16.54 3.85
C ARG A 127 -14.42 15.90 4.28
N LYS A 128 -14.43 15.16 5.40
CA LYS A 128 -13.25 14.55 6.02
C LYS A 128 -12.93 13.12 5.57
N SER A 129 -13.64 12.60 4.57
CA SER A 129 -13.46 11.24 4.05
C SER A 129 -13.75 11.18 2.55
N MET A 130 -13.10 10.25 1.86
CA MET A 130 -13.34 9.97 0.44
C MET A 130 -14.33 8.81 0.29
N THR A 131 -15.39 8.99 -0.50
CA THR A 131 -16.29 7.89 -0.91
C THR A 131 -15.72 7.12 -2.10
N GLU A 132 -16.28 5.95 -2.39
CA GLU A 132 -15.93 5.20 -3.61
C GLU A 132 -16.18 6.02 -4.89
N SER A 133 -17.28 6.79 -4.96
CA SER A 133 -17.57 7.65 -6.12
C SER A 133 -16.55 8.77 -6.30
N MET A 134 -16.04 9.36 -5.21
CA MET A 134 -14.95 10.33 -5.26
C MET A 134 -13.67 9.66 -5.75
N ALA A 135 -13.32 8.51 -5.17
CA ALA A 135 -12.15 7.73 -5.60
C ALA A 135 -12.21 7.42 -7.10
N GLN A 136 -13.37 6.99 -7.61
CA GLN A 136 -13.57 6.70 -9.02
C GLN A 136 -13.39 7.95 -9.91
N ARG A 137 -13.83 9.13 -9.45
CA ARG A 137 -13.69 10.39 -10.22
C ARG A 137 -12.23 10.85 -10.33
N TYR A 138 -11.45 10.69 -9.27
CA TYR A 138 -10.05 11.14 -9.20
C TYR A 138 -9.04 10.04 -9.59
N ALA A 139 -9.48 8.80 -9.81
CA ALA A 139 -8.60 7.71 -10.19
C ALA A 139 -8.12 7.85 -11.64
N SER A 140 -6.80 7.78 -11.83
CA SER A 140 -6.19 7.69 -13.17
C SER A 140 -6.30 6.28 -13.75
N HIS A 141 -6.34 5.26 -12.90
CA HIS A 141 -6.53 3.87 -13.30
C HIS A 141 -7.49 3.14 -12.37
N THR A 142 -8.30 2.24 -12.92
CA THR A 142 -9.20 1.39 -12.15
C THR A 142 -9.07 -0.05 -12.60
N ASP A 143 -8.78 -0.95 -11.67
CA ASP A 143 -8.68 -2.38 -11.92
C ASP A 143 -9.72 -3.19 -11.16
N ASN A 144 -10.15 -4.30 -11.77
CA ASN A 144 -11.03 -5.26 -11.11
C ASN A 144 -10.23 -6.43 -10.50
N TYR A 145 -10.18 -6.47 -9.17
CA TYR A 145 -9.37 -7.39 -8.37
C TYR A 145 -9.76 -8.87 -8.45
N LEU A 146 -10.82 -9.21 -9.20
CA LEU A 146 -11.33 -10.58 -9.35
C LEU A 146 -11.26 -11.14 -10.77
N LYS A 147 -10.81 -10.39 -11.77
CA LYS A 147 -10.67 -10.95 -13.12
C LYS A 147 -9.29 -11.58 -13.29
N LYS A 148 -9.32 -12.87 -13.70
CA LYS A 148 -8.20 -13.77 -14.03
C LYS A 148 -7.56 -14.52 -12.84
N ARG A 149 -8.28 -15.50 -12.29
CA ARG A 149 -7.77 -16.87 -12.47
C ARG A 149 -8.30 -17.30 -13.83
N SER A 150 -7.57 -17.03 -14.91
CA SER A 150 -7.77 -17.84 -16.11
C SER A 150 -7.52 -19.25 -15.64
N LEU A 151 -8.57 -20.06 -15.65
CA LEU A 151 -8.48 -21.50 -15.52
C LEU A 151 -7.60 -21.98 -16.68
N PHE A 152 -6.28 -21.89 -16.54
CA PHE A 152 -5.40 -22.88 -17.17
C PHE A 152 -5.69 -24.17 -16.43
N ARG A 153 -6.80 -24.81 -16.83
CA ARG A 153 -6.94 -26.25 -16.79
C ARG A 153 -5.97 -26.76 -17.84
N CYS A 154 -4.77 -27.11 -17.41
CA CYS A 154 -4.00 -28.13 -18.13
C CYS A 154 -4.64 -29.48 -17.80
#